data_AF-A0A200QC43-F1
#
_entry.id   AF-A0A200QC43-F1
#
_cell.length_a   1.000
_cell.length_b   1.000
_cell.length_c   1.000
_cell.angle_alpha   90.00
_cell.angle_beta   90.00
_cell.angle_gamma   90.00
#
_symmetry.space_group_name_H-M   'P 1'
#
loop_
_entity.id
_entity.type
_entity.pdbx_description
1 polymer ?
#
loop_
_entity_poly.entity_id
_entity_poly.type
_entity_poly.pdbx_seq_one_letter_code
_entity_poly.pdbx_strand_id
1 'polypeptide(L)' 'MGIRKKLITIGAAEKHWVATIMLKGEADLWWDNIREIHDVTTMTWVEFEALFFTKYFLETDIEQKSTEFAELV' A
#
# COMPACT_ATOMS: atom_id res chain seq x y z
N MET A 1 -9.15 -25.77 -16.13
CA MET A 1 -7.72 -25.72 -15.79
C MET A 1 -7.55 -24.64 -14.72
N GLY A 2 -7.43 -25.04 -13.45
CA GLY A 2 -7.57 -24.14 -12.31
C GLY A 2 -6.33 -23.27 -12.09
N ILE A 3 -6.52 -21.96 -12.10
CA ILE A 3 -5.54 -20.98 -11.62
C ILE A 3 -5.47 -21.14 -10.09
N ARG A 4 -4.77 -22.17 -9.62
CA ARG A 4 -4.53 -22.40 -8.20
C ARG A 4 -3.47 -21.43 -7.73
N LYS A 5 -3.91 -20.40 -7.00
CA LYS A 5 -3.31 -19.91 -5.75
C LYS A 5 -1.78 -19.78 -5.73
N LYS A 6 -1.16 -19.20 -6.77
CA LYS A 6 0.24 -18.75 -6.70
C LYS A 6 0.37 -17.35 -6.09
N LEU A 7 -0.59 -16.98 -5.23
CA LEU A 7 -0.58 -15.77 -4.41
C LEU A 7 -0.17 -16.09 -2.96
N ILE A 8 0.02 -17.37 -2.63
CA ILE A 8 0.43 -17.83 -1.31
C ILE A 8 1.88 -18.24 -1.45
N THR A 9 2.75 -17.70 -0.61
CA THR A 9 4.22 -17.88 -0.57
C THR A 9 5.02 -16.88 -1.42
N ILE A 10 4.62 -15.61 -1.40
CA ILE A 10 5.60 -14.53 -1.53
C ILE A 10 6.01 -14.22 -0.09
N GLY A 11 7.25 -14.56 0.28
CA GLY A 11 7.76 -14.39 1.64
C GLY A 11 7.57 -12.94 2.09
N ALA A 12 7.42 -12.69 3.40
CA ALA A 12 7.21 -11.34 3.92
C ALA A 12 8.24 -10.30 3.43
N ALA A 13 9.42 -10.75 2.97
CA ALA A 13 10.47 -9.94 2.36
C ALA A 13 10.12 -9.33 0.98
N GLU A 14 9.15 -9.88 0.23
CA GLU A 14 8.83 -9.48 -1.15
C GLU A 14 7.47 -8.78 -1.28
N LYS A 15 6.77 -8.55 -0.17
CA LYS A 15 5.42 -7.93 -0.16
C LYS A 15 5.40 -6.52 -0.76
N HIS A 16 6.47 -5.74 -0.52
CA HIS A 16 6.59 -4.37 -1.07
C HIS A 16 6.68 -4.38 -2.60
N TRP A 17 7.40 -5.34 -3.17
CA TRP A 17 7.54 -5.46 -4.62
C TRP A 17 6.21 -5.82 -5.30
N VAL A 18 5.41 -6.69 -4.68
CA VAL A 18 4.08 -7.03 -5.21
C VAL A 18 3.11 -5.86 -5.11
N ALA A 19 3.12 -5.15 -3.98
CA ALA A 19 2.22 -4.02 -3.78
C ALA A 19 2.47 -2.92 -4.82
N THR A 20 3.73 -2.66 -5.13
CA THR A 20 4.12 -1.63 -6.10
C THR A 20 3.76 -2.00 -7.53
N ILE A 21 3.88 -3.28 -7.92
CA ILE A 21 3.41 -3.78 -9.22
C ILE A 21 1.89 -3.67 -9.39
N MET A 22 1.15 -3.68 -8.28
CA MET A 22 -0.32 -3.60 -8.30
C MET A 22 -0.83 -2.16 -8.33
N LEU A 23 0.04 -1.15 -8.15
CA LEU A 23 -0.33 0.25 -8.30
C LEU A 23 -0.68 0.55 -9.75
N LYS A 24 -1.72 1.37 -9.95
CA LYS A 24 -2.23 1.73 -11.28
C LYS A 24 -2.64 3.18 -11.30
N GLY A 25 -2.55 3.79 -12.49
CA GLY A 25 -2.97 5.18 -12.70
C GLY A 25 -2.15 6.15 -11.87
N GLU A 26 -2.81 7.03 -11.11
CA GLU A 26 -2.15 8.04 -10.27
C GLU A 26 -1.21 7.42 -9.23
N ALA A 27 -1.52 6.23 -8.72
CA ALA A 27 -0.70 5.58 -7.70
C ALA A 27 0.62 5.02 -8.25
N ASP A 28 0.67 4.66 -9.54
CA ASP A 28 1.90 4.24 -10.21
C ASP A 28 2.84 5.43 -10.40
N LEU A 29 2.30 6.57 -10.87
CA LEU A 29 3.05 7.82 -11.02
C LEU A 29 3.57 8.36 -9.67
N TRP A 30 2.76 8.27 -8.60
CA TRP A 30 3.20 8.62 -7.26
C TRP A 30 4.37 7.73 -6.81
N TRP A 31 4.28 6.43 -7.06
CA TRP A 31 5.33 5.49 -6.66
C TRP A 31 6.65 5.71 -7.42
N ASP A 32 6.58 6.05 -8.70
CA ASP A 32 7.78 6.44 -9.47
C ASP A 32 8.46 7.68 -8.87
N ASN A 33 7.70 8.69 -8.43
CA ASN A 33 8.28 9.84 -7.74
C ASN A 33 8.94 9.42 -6.41
N ILE A 34 8.30 8.54 -5.62
CA ILE A 34 8.87 8.02 -4.37
C ILE A 34 10.19 7.30 -4.61
N ARG A 35 10.32 6.55 -5.71
CA ARG A 35 11.55 5.87 -6.09
C ARG A 35 12.71 6.82 -6.44
N GLU A 36 12.42 8.06 -6.85
CA GLU A 36 13.45 9.06 -7.14
C GLU A 36 13.98 9.72 -5.86
N ILE A 37 13.13 9.87 -4.84
CA ILE A 37 13.48 10.58 -3.60
C ILE A 37 13.85 9.66 -2.42
N HIS A 38 13.51 8.37 -2.48
CA HIS A 38 13.79 7.38 -1.45
C HIS A 38 14.58 6.19 -1.99
N ASP A 39 15.45 5.63 -1.15
CA ASP A 39 16.09 4.35 -1.45
C ASP A 39 15.11 3.18 -1.24
N VAL A 40 14.37 2.86 -2.30
CA VAL A 40 13.40 1.76 -2.29
C VAL A 40 14.05 0.37 -2.22
N THR A 41 15.36 0.25 -2.43
CA THR A 41 16.06 -1.05 -2.40
C THR A 41 16.31 -1.52 -0.98
N THR A 42 16.42 -0.59 -0.03
CA THR A 42 16.58 -0.86 1.41
C THR A 42 15.29 -0.65 2.20
N MET A 43 14.25 -0.09 1.55
CA MET A 43 12.95 0.21 2.16
C MET A 43 12.25 -1.05 2.68
N THR A 44 11.88 -1.02 3.95
CA THR A 44 11.09 -2.05 4.60
C THR A 44 9.61 -1.93 4.26
N TRP A 45 8.87 -3.03 4.44
CA TRP A 45 7.42 -3.03 4.23
C TRP A 45 6.68 -2.00 5.11
N VAL A 46 7.15 -1.77 6.34
CA VAL A 46 6.55 -0.81 7.28
C VAL A 46 6.73 0.63 6.78
N GLU A 47 7.89 0.95 6.21
CA GLU A 47 8.15 2.27 5.62
C GLU A 47 7.30 2.50 4.36
N PHE A 48 7.14 1.47 3.52
CA PHE A 48 6.22 1.51 2.38
C PHE A 48 4.78 1.77 2.84
N GLU A 49 4.28 1.00 3.82
CA GLU A 49 2.92 1.17 4.35
C GLU A 49 2.73 2.57 4.93
N ALA A 50 3.70 3.08 5.70
CA ALA A 50 3.62 4.44 6.25
C ALA A 50 3.49 5.50 5.15
N LEU A 51 4.31 5.44 4.09
CA LEU A 51 4.24 6.36 2.96
C LEU A 51 2.91 6.24 2.20
N PHE A 52 2.47 5.00 1.94
CA PHE A 52 1.24 4.72 1.21
C PHE A 52 0.01 5.20 1.97
N PHE A 53 -0.11 4.87 3.25
CA PHE A 53 -1.23 5.29 4.08
C PHE A 53 -1.21 6.80 4.31
N THR A 54 -0.05 7.42 4.54
CA THR A 54 0.03 8.89 4.64
C THR A 54 -0.49 9.59 3.39
N LYS A 55 -0.26 9.02 2.19
CA LYS A 55 -0.71 9.62 0.93
C LYS A 55 -2.20 9.39 0.63
N TYR A 56 -2.73 8.20 0.91
CA TYR A 56 -4.06 7.77 0.47
C TYR A 56 -5.10 7.65 1.59
N PHE A 57 -4.66 7.58 2.83
CA PHE A 57 -5.48 7.38 4.01
C PHE A 57 -5.03 8.36 5.09
N LEU A 58 -5.39 9.63 4.90
CA LEU A 58 -5.11 10.65 5.89
C LEU A 58 -5.79 10.25 7.21
N GLU A 59 -5.13 10.52 8.33
CA GLU A 59 -5.63 10.18 9.67
C GLU A 59 -7.05 10.75 9.91
N THR A 60 -7.34 11.90 9.29
CA THR A 60 -8.66 12.52 9.27
C THR A 60 -9.75 11.67 8.59
N ASP A 61 -9.40 10.95 7.53
CA ASP A 61 -10.35 10.09 6.81
C ASP A 61 -10.65 8.83 7.63
N ILE A 62 -9.66 8.33 8.39
CA ILE A 62 -9.82 7.19 9.30
C ILE A 62 -10.72 7.57 10.48
N GLU A 63 -10.51 8.75 11.07
CA GLU A 63 -11.37 9.28 12.12
C GLU A 63 -12.80 9.50 11.60
N GLN A 64 -12.95 10.13 10.44
CA GLN A 64 -14.26 10.37 9.85
C GLN A 64 -15.02 9.07 9.53
N LYS A 65 -14.33 8.06 8.99
CA LYS A 65 -14.92 6.73 8.76
C LYS A 65 -15.27 6.00 10.05
N SER A 66 -14.48 6.18 11.11
CA SER A 66 -14.77 5.60 12.43
C SER A 66 -16.00 6.25 13.07
N THR A 67 -16.14 7.57 12.93
CA THR A 67 -17.35 8.29 13.35
C THR A 67 -18.57 7.85 12.53
N GLU A 68 -18.45 7.80 11.20
CA GLU A 68 -19.53 7.34 10.31
C GLU A 68 -19.96 5.91 10.66
N PHE A 69 -19.02 5.01 10.96
CA PHE A 69 -19.33 3.65 11.41
C PHE A 69 -20.03 3.62 12.77
N ALA A 70 -19.63 4.48 13.72
CA ALA A 70 -20.27 4.58 15.02
C ALA A 70 -21.70 5.18 14.96
N GLU A 71 -21.99 5.97 13.92
CA GLU A 71 -23.30 6.57 13.68
C GLU A 71 -24.29 5.64 12.96
N LEU A 72 -23.86 4.48 12.46
CA LEU A 72 -24.70 3.47 11.79
C LEU A 72 -25.51 2.57 12.76
N VAL A 73 -25.75 3.02 14.00
CA VAL A 73 -26.58 2.30 15.01
C VAL A 73 -28.06 2.31 14.67
#